data_AF-A0A9E3AXN6-F1
#
_entry.id   AF-A0A9E3AXN6-F1
#
_cell.length_a   1.000
_cell.length_b   1.000
_cell.length_c   1.000
_cell.angle_alpha   90.00
_cell.angle_beta   90.00
_cell.angle_gamma   90.00
#
_symmetry.space_group_name_H-M   'P 1'
#
loop_
_entity.id
_entity.type
_entity.pdbx_description
1 polymer ?
#
loop_
_entity_poly.entity_id
_entity_poly.type
_entity_poly.pdbx_seq_one_letter_code
_entity_poly.pdbx_strand_id
1 'polypeptide(L)' 'MAAKIKKGDKVVVLAGRDRGRNGEVIRMFPTEQRALVRG' A
#
# COMPACT_ATOMS: atom_id res chain seq x y z
N MET A 1 -3.87 -8.06 -15.47
CA MET A 1 -3.46 -8.59 -14.14
C MET A 1 -4.13 -7.72 -13.08
N ALA A 2 -4.98 -8.29 -12.22
CA ALA A 2 -5.72 -7.50 -11.24
C ALA A 2 -4.79 -7.02 -10.11
N ALA A 3 -4.86 -5.73 -9.79
CA ALA A 3 -4.28 -5.20 -8.56
C ALA A 3 -4.85 -5.97 -7.36
N LYS A 4 -3.98 -6.67 -6.62
CA LYS A 4 -4.37 -7.46 -5.42
C LYS A 4 -4.71 -6.58 -4.21
N ILE A 5 -4.45 -5.28 -4.30
CA ILE A 5 -4.59 -4.30 -3.21
C ILE A 5 -5.59 -3.24 -3.68
N LYS A 6 -6.50 -2.82 -2.80
CA LYS A 6 -7.51 -1.79 -3.04
C LYS A 6 -7.40 -0.67 -2.00
N LYS A 7 -8.08 0.45 -2.28
CA LYS A 7 -8.26 1.52 -1.29
C LYS A 7 -9.04 0.97 -0.10
N GLY A 8 -8.59 1.30 1.11
CA GLY A 8 -9.15 0.80 2.38
C GLY A 8 -8.52 -0.50 2.87
N ASP A 9 -7.65 -1.14 2.08
CA ASP A 9 -6.94 -2.33 2.55
C ASP A 9 -5.89 -1.94 3.60
N LYS A 10 -5.76 -2.81 4.61
CA LYS A 10 -4.64 -2.75 5.56
C LYS A 10 -3.46 -3.51 4.98
N VAL A 11 -2.30 -2.85 4.98
CA VAL A 11 -1.05 -3.38 4.43
C VAL A 11 0.07 -3.22 5.44
N VAL A 12 1.10 -4.07 5.31
CA VAL A 12 2.32 -4.01 6.10
C VAL A 12 3.51 -3.74 5.17
N VAL A 13 4.40 -2.86 5.60
CA VAL A 13 5.62 -2.55 4.85
C VAL A 13 6.61 -3.71 4.99
N LEU A 14 6.94 -4.37 3.88
CA LEU A 14 7.84 -5.52 3.89
C LEU A 14 9.33 -5.13 3.87
N ALA A 15 9.66 -3.97 3.31
CA ALA A 15 11.03 -3.52 3.10
C ALA A 15 11.15 -1.99 3.14
N GLY A 16 12.35 -1.48 3.42
CA GLY A 16 12.65 -0.04 3.51
C GLY A 16 12.73 0.49 4.94
N ARG A 17 12.80 1.81 5.08
CA ARG A 17 12.96 2.52 6.37
C ARG A 17 11.81 2.24 7.34
N ASP A 18 10.61 2.06 6.81
CA ASP A 18 9.37 1.87 7.59
C ASP A 18 8.94 0.40 7.67
N ARG A 19 9.87 -0.55 7.45
CA ARG A 19 9.60 -1.99 7.51
C ARG A 19 8.89 -2.39 8.81
N GLY A 20 7.85 -3.19 8.69
CA GLY A 20 7.02 -3.67 9.80
C GLY A 20 5.91 -2.71 10.22
N ARG A 21 5.83 -1.50 9.67
CA ARG A 21 4.69 -0.62 9.92
C ARG A 21 3.45 -1.10 9.19
N ASN A 22 2.32 -1.02 9.90
CA ASN A 22 1.01 -1.27 9.36
C ASN A 22 0.37 0.06 8.99
N GLY A 23 -0.33 0.08 7.86
CA GLY A 23 -1.05 1.28 7.42
C GLY A 23 -2.23 0.93 6.52
N GLU A 24 -3.05 1.94 6.26
CA GLU A 24 -4.23 1.81 5.40
C GLU A 24 -3.99 2.50 4.06
N VAL A 25 -4.37 1.85 2.96
CA VAL A 25 -4.23 2.41 1.61
C VAL A 25 -5.29 3.50 1.40
N ILE A 26 -4.86 4.76 1.33
CA ILE A 26 -5.77 5.89 1.11
C ILE A 26 -5.94 6.23 -0.37
N ARG A 27 -4.96 5.88 -1.21
CA ARG A 27 -5.05 6.06 -2.67
C ARG A 27 -4.20 5.02 -3.39
N MET A 28 -4.66 4.58 -4.56
CA MET A 28 -3.93 3.66 -5.42
C MET A 28 -3.68 4.30 -6.78
N PHE A 29 -2.49 4.07 -7.33
CA PHE A 29 -2.07 4.43 -8.68
C PHE A 29 -1.70 3.14 -9.44
N PRO A 30 -2.69 2.41 -10.00
CA PRO A 30 -2.45 1.10 -10.61
C PRO A 30 -1.52 1.15 -11.82
N THR A 31 -1.55 2.24 -12.58
CA THR A 31 -0.70 2.50 -13.76
C THR A 31 0.77 2.62 -13.37
N GLU A 32 1.06 3.21 -12.22
CA GLU A 32 2.42 3.40 -11.68
C GLU A 32 2.83 2.27 -10.74
N GLN A 33 1.94 1.31 -10.48
CA GLN A 33 2.11 0.26 -9.45
C GLN A 33 2.46 0.82 -8.07
N ARG A 34 1.90 1.98 -7.71
CA ARG A 34 2.12 2.67 -6.43
C ARG A 34 0.84 2.77 -5.62
N ALA A 35 0.99 2.80 -4.30
CA ALA A 35 -0.09 3.04 -3.37
C ALA A 35 0.38 4.04 -2.32
N LEU A 36 -0.51 4.95 -1.93
CA LEU A 36 -0.28 5.88 -0.85
C LEU A 36 -0.95 5.33 0.41
N VAL A 37 -0.13 5.07 1.42
CA VAL A 37 -0.52 4.38 2.65
C VAL A 37 -0.38 5.35 3.81
N ARG A 38 -1.37 5.38 4.69
CA ARG A 38 -1.35 6.16 5.93
C ARG A 38 -0.86 5.25 7.07
N GLY A 39 0.30 5.56 7.65
CA GLY A 39 0.92 4.83 8.76
C GLY A 39 2.31 5.36 9.10
#